data_AF-L1JCV0-F1
#
_entry.id   AF-L1JCV0-F1
#
_cell.length_a   1.000
_cell.length_b   1.000
_cell.length_c   1.000
_cell.angle_alpha   90.00
_cell.angle_beta   90.00
_cell.angle_gamma   90.00
#
_symmetry.space_group_name_H-M   'P 1'
#
loop_
_entity.id
_entity.type
_entity.pdbx_description
1 polymer ?
#
loop_
_entity_poly.entity_id
_entity_poly.type
_entity_poly.pdbx_seq_one_letter_code
_entity_poly.pdbx_strand_id
1 'polypeptide(L)' 'NFPKETVDELKKWFEEHIMHPYPDDSDKELLAEKTGLTTAQQVSYWFVNARKRIW' A
#
# COMPACT_ATOMS: atom_id res chain seq x y z
N ASN A 1 -5.66 4.78 -11.99
CA ASN A 1 -4.56 3.79 -11.94
C ASN A 1 -3.31 4.47 -11.43
N PHE A 2 -2.65 3.90 -10.43
CA PHE A 2 -1.38 4.43 -9.95
C PHE A 2 -0.23 4.11 -10.92
N PRO A 3 0.85 4.91 -10.94
CA PRO A 3 2.06 4.59 -11.68
C PRO A 3 2.62 3.22 -11.26
N LYS A 4 3.34 2.56 -12.17
CA LYS A 4 3.92 1.24 -11.91
C LYS A 4 4.83 1.26 -10.68
N GLU A 5 5.69 2.27 -10.58
CA GLU A 5 6.63 2.44 -9.45
C GLU A 5 5.93 2.53 -8.10
N THR A 6 4.84 3.31 -8.01
CA THR A 6 3.98 3.38 -6.81
C THR A 6 3.42 2.00 -6.47
N VAL A 7 2.91 1.28 -7.47
CA VAL A 7 2.33 -0.06 -7.26
C VAL A 7 3.40 -1.06 -6.82
N ASP A 8 4.62 -0.96 -7.36
CA ASP A 8 5.72 -1.87 -7.03
C ASP A 8 6.18 -1.69 -5.58
N GLU A 9 6.29 -0.44 -5.07
CA GLU A 9 6.63 -0.21 -3.65
C GLU A 9 5.50 -0.66 -2.70
N LEU A 10 4.24 -0.40 -3.05
CA LEU A 10 3.09 -0.86 -2.24
C LEU A 10 3.01 -2.40 -2.21
N LYS A 11 3.27 -3.06 -3.35
CA LYS A 11 3.34 -4.52 -3.43
C LYS A 11 4.47 -5.09 -2.62
N LYS A 12 5.65 -4.48 -2.66
CA LYS A 12 6.80 -4.92 -1.87
C LYS A 12 6.45 -4.98 -0.39
N TRP A 13 5.90 -3.91 0.17
CA TRP A 13 5.46 -3.91 1.57
C TRP A 13 4.38 -4.99 1.81
N PHE A 14 3.43 -5.13 0.88
CA PHE A 14 2.36 -6.13 1.00
C PHE A 14 2.90 -7.57 1.05
N GLU A 15 3.88 -7.90 0.21
CA GLU A 15 4.53 -9.21 0.15
C GLU A 15 5.34 -9.49 1.43
N GLU A 16 6.05 -8.48 1.95
CA GLU A 16 6.76 -8.55 3.23
C GLU A 16 5.80 -8.81 4.41
N HIS A 17 4.54 -8.35 4.31
CA HIS A 17 3.50 -8.48 5.33
C HIS A 17 2.36 -9.42 4.92
N ILE A 18 2.60 -10.40 4.04
CA ILE A 18 1.55 -11.23 3.44
C ILE A 18 0.68 -11.98 4.47
N MET A 19 1.24 -12.31 5.63
CA MET A 19 0.53 -12.98 6.73
C MET A 19 -0.48 -12.05 7.43
N HIS A 20 -0.23 -10.75 7.45
CA HIS A 20 -1.11 -9.75 8.04
C HIS A 20 -0.97 -8.38 7.31
N PRO A 21 -1.54 -8.25 6.09
CA PRO A 21 -1.31 -7.09 5.22
C PRO A 21 -2.20 -5.89 5.58
N TYR A 22 -2.06 -5.41 6.82
CA TYR A 22 -2.79 -4.29 7.41
C TYR A 22 -1.79 -3.25 7.89
N PRO A 23 -1.39 -2.29 7.03
CA PRO A 23 -0.49 -1.23 7.45
C PRO A 23 -1.16 -0.38 8.51
N ASP A 24 -0.40 0.00 9.54
CA ASP A 24 -0.84 0.97 10.54
C ASP A 24 -0.75 2.40 9.98
N ASP A 25 -1.00 3.42 10.82
CA ASP A 25 -0.99 4.81 10.35
C ASP A 25 0.42 5.30 10.00
N SER A 26 1.45 4.84 10.73
CA SER A 26 2.84 5.16 10.44
C SER A 26 3.32 4.49 9.16
N ASP A 27 2.95 3.24 8.91
CA ASP A 27 3.23 2.54 7.65
C ASP A 27 2.58 3.27 6.47
N LYS A 28 1.32 3.71 6.62
CA LYS A 28 0.62 4.44 5.55
C LYS A 28 1.29 5.76 5.23
N GLU A 29 1.75 6.50 6.24
CA GLU A 29 2.50 7.75 6.05
C GLU A 29 3.82 7.49 5.33
N LEU A 30 4.59 6.50 5.79
CA LEU A 30 5.86 6.11 5.16
C LEU A 30 5.65 5.68 3.70
N LEU A 31 4.63 4.86 3.43
CA LEU A 31 4.31 4.41 2.09
C LEU A 31 3.84 5.57 1.21
N ALA A 32 3.06 6.51 1.75
CA ALA A 32 2.64 7.71 1.03
C ALA A 32 3.84 8.58 0.64
N GLU A 33 4.79 8.79 1.56
CA GLU A 33 6.03 9.53 1.30
C GLU A 33 6.86 8.85 0.22
N LYS A 34 7.12 7.54 0.34
CA LYS A 34 7.93 6.78 -0.62
C LYS A 34 7.33 6.73 -2.03
N THR A 35 6.01 6.67 -2.12
CA THR A 35 5.31 6.53 -3.40
C THR A 35 4.91 7.85 -4.04
N GLY A 36 5.16 8.98 -3.35
CA GLY A 36 4.69 10.30 -3.75
C GLY A 36 3.17 10.43 -3.73
N LEU A 37 2.45 9.54 -3.03
CA LEU A 37 1.00 9.63 -2.89
C LEU A 37 0.67 10.75 -1.91
N THR A 38 -0.33 11.55 -2.28
CA THR A 38 -0.63 12.80 -1.59
C THR A 38 -1.35 12.57 -0.26
N THR A 39 -1.92 11.38 -0.04
CA THR A 39 -2.66 11.05 1.19
C THR A 39 -2.48 9.58 1.60
N ALA A 40 -2.36 9.35 2.91
CA ALA A 40 -2.47 8.02 3.54
C ALA A 40 -3.78 7.28 3.18
N GLN A 41 -4.81 8.02 2.77
CA GLN A 41 -6.07 7.46 2.31
C GLN A 41 -5.95 6.74 0.96
N GLN A 42 -5.12 7.22 0.03
CA GLN A 42 -4.86 6.51 -1.24
C GLN A 42 -4.16 5.17 -1.01
N VAL A 43 -3.21 5.13 -0.07
CA VAL A 43 -2.55 3.90 0.38
C VAL A 43 -3.60 2.95 0.96
N SER A 44 -4.45 3.43 1.86
CA SER A 44 -5.52 2.63 2.48
C SER A 44 -6.46 2.00 1.44
N TYR A 45 -6.90 2.77 0.44
CA TYR A 45 -7.75 2.26 -0.64
C TYR A 45 -7.05 1.19 -1.48
N TRP A 46 -5.75 1.35 -1.74
CA TRP A 46 -4.99 0.35 -2.47
C TRP A 46 -4.94 -0.96 -1.69
N PHE A 47 -4.60 -0.93 -0.40
CA PHE A 47 -4.52 -2.13 0.44
C PHE A 47 -5.86 -2.85 0.61
N VAL A 48 -6.96 -2.10 0.71
CA VAL A 48 -8.31 -2.69 0.71
C VAL A 48 -8.57 -3.49 -0.57
N ASN A 49 -8.21 -2.94 -1.72
CA ASN A 49 -8.41 -3.62 -3.01
C ASN A 49 -7.40 -4.74 -3.24
N ALA A 50 -6.16 -4.60 -2.79
CA ALA A 50 -5.12 -5.62 -2.92
C ALA A 50 -5.49 -6.89 -2.14
N ARG A 51 -5.95 -6.75 -0.89
CA ARG A 51 -6.42 -7.90 -0.09
C ARG A 51 -7.57 -8.65 -0.75
N LYS A 52 -8.58 -7.92 -1.25
CA LYS A 52 -9.74 -8.48 -1.96
C LYS A 52 -9.41 -9.22 -3.26
N ARG A 53 -8.21 -9.04 -3.81
CA ARG A 53 -7.78 -9.75 -5.04
C ARG A 53 -7.09 -11.07 -4.74
N ILE A 54 -6.62 -11.26 -3.51
CA ILE A 54 -5.94 -12.48 -3.08
C ILE A 54 -6.90 -13.41 -2.33
N TRP A 55 -7.91 -12.85 -1.66
CA TRP A 55 -8.90 -13.55 -0.84
C TRP A 55 -10.28 -13.41 -1.51
#